data_AF-A0A2T0MD24-F1
#
_entry.id   AF-A0A2T0MD24-F1
#
_cell.length_a   1.000
_cell.length_b   1.000
_cell.length_c   1.000
_cell.angle_alpha   90.00
_cell.angle_beta   90.00
_cell.angle_gamma   90.00
#
_symmetry.space_group_name_H-M   'P 1'
#
loop_
_entity.id
_entity.type
_entity.pdbx_description
1 polymer ?
#
loop_
_entity_poly.entity_id
_entity_poly.type
_entity_poly.pdbx_seq_one_letter_code
_entity_poly.pdbx_strand_id
1 'polypeptide(L)'
;MKIAYRKPIVVREYQLDIGTVQVYEDYMVSTFDEGATLTLERAYQIIGISEIHFREKDFGYISLRKNSYAIDPTIYNYIRGLENLKAFAIVSKKEIDMHNFKIEKLFYKKNMEFFIEYENAVAWVKKRLKKKKSKKQ
;
A
#
# COMPACT_ATOMS: atom_id res chain seq x y z
N MET A 1 30.08 8.05 7.70
CA MET A 1 28.76 8.46 8.26
C MET A 1 27.90 7.20 8.44
N LYS A 2 27.68 6.75 9.69
CA LYS A 2 26.80 5.60 9.96
C LYS A 2 25.35 6.08 9.88
N ILE A 3 24.63 5.73 8.83
CA ILE A 3 23.18 5.93 8.77
C ILE A 3 22.59 4.94 9.79
N ALA A 4 22.14 5.43 10.94
CA ALA A 4 21.44 4.60 11.90
C ALA A 4 20.12 4.13 11.26
N TYR A 5 20.04 2.85 10.92
CA TYR A 5 18.79 2.18 10.54
C TYR A 5 17.89 2.14 11.79
N ARG A 6 17.06 3.18 11.98
CA ARG A 6 15.94 3.06 12.91
C ARG A 6 14.97 2.04 12.32
N LYS A 7 14.72 0.96 13.07
CA LYS A 7 13.69 -0.02 12.71
C LYS A 7 12.36 0.71 12.52
N PRO A 8 11.57 0.39 11.48
CA PRO A 8 10.27 1.02 11.28
C PRO A 8 9.36 0.68 12.46
N ILE A 9 8.81 1.71 13.11
CA ILE A 9 7.93 1.58 14.26
C ILE A 9 6.50 1.45 13.76
N VAL A 10 5.83 0.37 14.14
CA VAL A 10 4.39 0.20 13.91
C VAL A 10 3.66 1.10 14.91
N VAL A 11 2.88 2.05 14.39
CA VAL A 11 2.08 2.99 15.18
C VAL A 11 0.78 2.34 15.63
N ARG A 12 0.16 1.56 14.74
CA ARG A 12 -1.09 0.85 15.00
C ARG A 12 -1.17 -0.40 14.15
N GLU A 13 -1.85 -1.41 14.66
CA GLU A 13 -2.21 -2.61 13.91
C GLU A 13 -3.72 -2.81 13.97
N TYR A 14 -4.30 -3.19 12.83
CA TYR A 14 -5.71 -3.53 12.67
C TYR A 14 -5.82 -4.97 12.21
N GLN A 15 -6.52 -5.79 12.99
CA GLN A 15 -6.90 -7.14 12.61
C GLN A 15 -8.26 -7.06 11.90
N LEU A 16 -8.29 -7.50 10.65
CA LEU A 16 -9.47 -7.60 9.82
C LEU A 16 -9.85 -9.08 9.66
N ASP A 17 -11.03 -9.34 9.13
CA ASP A 17 -11.50 -10.70 8.81
C ASP A 17 -10.71 -11.36 7.67
N ILE A 18 -9.96 -10.57 6.89
CA ILE A 18 -9.17 -11.02 5.74
C ILE A 18 -7.66 -10.86 5.92
N GLY A 19 -7.19 -10.54 7.12
CA GLY A 19 -5.79 -10.36 7.42
C GLY A 19 -5.51 -9.07 8.20
N THR A 20 -4.31 -8.53 8.03
CA THR A 20 -3.82 -7.46 8.92
C THR A 20 -3.42 -6.22 8.14
N VAL A 21 -3.68 -5.04 8.73
CA VAL A 21 -3.14 -3.76 8.28
C VAL A 21 -2.26 -3.15 9.39
N GLN A 22 -0.99 -2.95 9.08
CA GLN A 22 -0.01 -2.29 9.95
C GLN A 22 0.22 -0.86 9.47
N VAL A 23 0.05 0.09 10.37
CA VAL A 23 0.23 1.52 10.11
C VAL A 23 1.58 1.98 10.65
N TYR A 24 2.32 2.67 9.80
CA TYR A 24 3.58 3.35 10.13
C TYR A 24 3.40 4.87 9.99
N GLU A 25 4.46 5.63 10.28
CA GLU A 25 4.42 7.10 10.29
C GLU A 25 3.88 7.72 8.98
N ASP A 26 4.34 7.24 7.83
CA ASP A 26 4.06 7.82 6.51
C ASP A 26 3.54 6.80 5.47
N TYR A 27 3.31 5.56 5.89
CA TYR A 27 2.75 4.51 5.05
C TYR A 27 2.00 3.47 5.88
N MET A 28 1.20 2.63 5.23
CA MET A 28 0.63 1.44 5.83
C MET A 28 0.87 0.21 4.94
N VAL A 29 0.84 -0.96 5.56
CA VAL A 29 1.12 -2.25 4.92
C VAL A 29 -0.06 -3.17 5.18
N SER A 30 -0.61 -3.77 4.13
CA SER A 30 -1.57 -4.86 4.27
C SER A 30 -0.92 -6.21 4.02
N THR A 31 -1.34 -7.22 4.77
CA THR A 31 -1.05 -8.63 4.50
C THR A 31 -2.37 -9.38 4.62
N PHE A 32 -2.86 -9.94 3.51
CA PHE A 32 -4.13 -10.67 3.50
C PHE A 32 -3.92 -12.17 3.64
N ASP A 33 -4.92 -12.85 4.16
CA ASP A 33 -4.91 -14.29 4.41
C ASP A 33 -5.06 -15.08 3.10
N GLU A 34 -4.61 -16.34 3.13
CA GLU A 34 -4.76 -17.27 2.00
C GLU A 34 -6.23 -17.51 1.68
N GLY A 35 -6.58 -17.46 0.38
CA GLY A 35 -7.96 -17.65 -0.07
C GLY A 35 -8.89 -16.45 0.17
N ALA A 36 -8.40 -15.35 0.75
CA ALA A 36 -9.20 -14.16 0.94
C ALA A 36 -9.68 -13.57 -0.40
N THR A 37 -10.76 -12.80 -0.35
CA THR A 37 -11.23 -12.01 -1.50
C THR A 37 -11.38 -10.56 -1.07
N LEU A 38 -10.59 -9.68 -1.69
CA LEU A 38 -10.65 -8.24 -1.46
C LEU A 38 -11.80 -7.65 -2.29
N THR A 39 -12.97 -7.57 -1.65
CA THR A 39 -14.18 -6.94 -2.19
C THR A 39 -14.19 -5.43 -1.93
N LEU A 40 -15.15 -4.71 -2.53
CA LEU A 40 -15.33 -3.28 -2.29
C LEU A 40 -15.59 -2.95 -0.80
N GLU A 41 -16.42 -3.74 -0.12
CA GLU A 41 -16.71 -3.56 1.32
C GLU A 41 -15.43 -3.65 2.16
N ARG A 42 -14.60 -4.67 1.92
CA ARG A 42 -13.32 -4.86 2.60
C ARG A 42 -12.31 -3.79 2.23
N ALA A 43 -12.32 -3.31 0.99
CA ALA A 43 -11.52 -2.17 0.58
C ALA A 43 -11.92 -0.89 1.34
N TYR A 44 -13.21 -0.66 1.62
CA TYR A 44 -13.65 0.47 2.44
C TYR A 44 -13.11 0.43 3.87
N GLN A 45 -12.92 -0.75 4.47
CA GLN A 45 -12.27 -0.85 5.78
C GLN A 45 -10.82 -0.32 5.73
N ILE A 46 -10.08 -0.68 4.68
CA ILE A 46 -8.70 -0.22 4.47
C ILE A 46 -8.66 1.29 4.20
N ILE A 47 -9.59 1.80 3.40
CA ILE A 47 -9.75 3.24 3.15
C ILE A 47 -10.05 3.98 4.45
N GLY A 48 -10.97 3.46 5.28
CA GLY A 48 -11.29 4.03 6.59
C GLY A 48 -10.09 4.08 7.53
N ILE A 49 -9.26 3.03 7.57
CA ILE A 49 -7.99 3.05 8.30
C ILE A 49 -7.08 4.16 7.74
N SER A 50 -7.01 4.31 6.42
CA SER A 50 -6.18 5.37 5.83
C SER A 50 -6.67 6.77 6.20
N GLU A 51 -7.98 6.98 6.27
CA GLU A 51 -8.57 8.25 6.68
C GLU A 51 -8.28 8.58 8.15
N ILE A 52 -8.33 7.58 9.04
CA ILE A 52 -8.01 7.78 10.47
C ILE A 52 -6.57 8.27 10.64
N HIS A 53 -5.62 7.73 9.86
CA HIS A 53 -4.18 7.96 10.08
C HIS A 53 -3.54 9.00 9.16
N PHE A 54 -4.14 9.25 7.99
CA PHE A 54 -3.52 10.01 6.90
C PHE A 54 -4.41 11.11 6.31
N ARG A 55 -5.58 11.43 6.87
CA ARG A 55 -6.50 12.46 6.33
C ARG A 55 -5.81 13.75 5.89
N GLU A 56 -4.88 14.26 6.69
CA GLU A 56 -4.21 15.55 6.44
C GLU A 56 -2.77 15.42 5.97
N LYS A 57 -2.31 14.20 5.63
CA LYS A 57 -0.92 13.99 5.19
C LYS A 57 -0.84 13.00 4.03
N ASP A 58 0.10 13.28 3.14
CA ASP A 58 0.45 12.36 2.06
C ASP A 58 0.98 11.05 2.65
N PHE A 59 0.55 9.92 2.08
CA PHE A 59 0.96 8.60 2.54
C PHE A 59 1.19 7.61 1.40
N GLY A 60 1.87 6.52 1.73
CA GLY A 60 2.04 5.37 0.85
C GLY A 60 1.28 4.14 1.34
N TYR A 61 0.94 3.26 0.42
CA TYR A 61 0.34 1.97 0.71
C TYR A 61 1.21 0.85 0.13
N ILE A 62 1.42 -0.20 0.91
CA ILE A 62 2.17 -1.39 0.49
C ILE A 62 1.25 -2.61 0.67
N SER A 63 0.92 -3.26 -0.44
CA SER A 63 0.25 -4.57 -0.42
C SER A 63 1.30 -5.67 -0.40
N LEU A 64 1.50 -6.30 0.77
CA LEU A 64 2.48 -7.37 0.97
C LEU A 64 1.81 -8.74 0.75
N ARG A 65 1.94 -9.26 -0.47
CA ARG A 65 1.23 -10.47 -0.94
C ARG A 65 2.02 -11.74 -0.61
N LYS A 66 2.12 -12.06 0.68
CA LYS A 66 2.70 -13.34 1.12
C LYS A 66 1.83 -14.53 0.73
N ASN A 67 0.52 -14.35 0.79
CA ASN A 67 -0.49 -15.36 0.51
C ASN A 67 -1.16 -15.10 -0.85
N SER A 68 -1.83 -16.11 -1.41
CA SER A 68 -2.66 -15.98 -2.61
C SER A 68 -4.09 -15.62 -2.22
N TYR A 69 -4.62 -14.59 -2.85
CA TYR A 69 -5.95 -14.06 -2.60
C TYR A 69 -6.48 -13.41 -3.89
N ALA A 70 -7.79 -13.27 -3.99
CA ALA A 70 -8.45 -12.64 -5.13
C ALA A 70 -8.69 -11.14 -4.88
N ILE A 71 -8.65 -10.35 -5.94
CA ILE A 71 -8.95 -8.91 -5.91
C ILE A 71 -10.03 -8.62 -6.94
N ASP A 72 -11.08 -7.92 -6.52
CA ASP A 72 -12.00 -7.28 -7.45
C ASP A 72 -11.32 -6.02 -8.03
N PRO A 73 -11.05 -5.94 -9.35
CA PRO A 73 -10.34 -4.81 -9.94
C PRO A 73 -11.11 -3.48 -9.86
N THR A 74 -12.43 -3.51 -9.60
CA THR A 74 -13.24 -2.28 -9.48
C THR A 74 -12.82 -1.42 -8.29
N ILE A 75 -12.21 -2.01 -7.25
CA ILE A 75 -11.73 -1.28 -6.07
C ILE A 75 -10.73 -0.18 -6.43
N TYR A 76 -9.95 -0.36 -7.51
CA TYR A 76 -8.95 0.59 -7.94
C TYR A 76 -9.54 1.94 -8.36
N ASN A 77 -10.80 1.98 -8.80
CA ASN A 77 -11.49 3.24 -9.10
C ASN A 77 -11.70 4.07 -7.83
N TYR A 78 -12.00 3.42 -6.70
CA TYR A 78 -12.20 4.07 -5.41
C TYR A 78 -10.88 4.48 -4.78
N ILE A 79 -9.88 3.58 -4.80
CA ILE A 79 -8.54 3.89 -4.29
C ILE A 79 -7.91 5.04 -5.07
N ARG A 80 -8.17 5.14 -6.39
CA ARG A 80 -7.72 6.28 -7.19
C ARG A 80 -8.28 7.61 -6.67
N GLY A 81 -9.44 7.64 -6.04
CA GLY A 81 -10.04 8.85 -5.45
C GLY A 81 -9.25 9.40 -4.24
N LEU A 82 -8.38 8.59 -3.62
CA LEU A 82 -7.54 9.02 -2.51
C LEU A 82 -6.41 9.91 -3.02
N GLU A 83 -6.63 11.23 -3.01
CA GLU A 83 -5.65 12.17 -3.51
C GLU A 83 -4.36 12.15 -2.68
N ASN A 84 -4.42 11.98 -1.36
CA ASN A 84 -3.29 11.88 -0.44
C ASN A 84 -2.50 10.55 -0.56
N LEU A 85 -3.01 9.53 -1.25
CA LEU A 85 -2.26 8.31 -1.56
C LEU A 85 -1.28 8.58 -2.72
N LYS A 86 0.00 8.80 -2.39
CA LYS A 86 1.00 9.21 -3.40
C LYS A 86 1.83 8.07 -3.99
N ALA A 87 1.82 6.91 -3.33
CA ALA A 87 2.62 5.75 -3.71
C ALA A 87 1.89 4.46 -3.33
N PHE A 88 1.63 3.61 -4.32
CA PHE A 88 1.04 2.28 -4.11
C PHE A 88 2.07 1.23 -4.53
N ALA A 89 2.62 0.48 -3.58
CA ALA A 89 3.52 -0.64 -3.87
C ALA A 89 2.78 -1.98 -3.75
N ILE A 90 3.06 -2.89 -4.68
CA ILE A 90 2.76 -4.32 -4.51
C ILE A 90 4.09 -5.04 -4.29
N VAL A 91 4.14 -5.90 -3.28
CA VAL A 91 5.30 -6.72 -2.95
C VAL A 91 4.91 -8.18 -3.05
N SER A 92 5.49 -8.90 -4.01
CA SER A 92 5.27 -10.33 -4.18
C SER A 92 6.44 -10.99 -4.90
N LYS A 93 6.69 -12.27 -4.59
CA LYS A 93 7.65 -13.13 -5.31
C LYS A 93 6.95 -14.04 -6.34
N LYS A 94 5.62 -13.99 -6.42
CA LYS A 94 4.82 -14.89 -7.25
C LYS A 94 4.67 -14.32 -8.66
N GLU A 95 4.92 -15.14 -9.68
CA GLU A 95 4.81 -14.74 -11.09
C GLU A 95 3.37 -14.33 -11.47
N ILE A 96 2.37 -15.01 -10.92
CA ILE A 96 0.95 -14.68 -11.14
C ILE A 96 0.62 -13.25 -10.68
N ASP A 97 1.20 -12.80 -9.56
CA ASP A 97 1.00 -11.43 -9.09
C ASP A 97 1.66 -10.40 -10.00
N MET A 98 2.78 -10.74 -10.65
CA MET A 98 3.42 -9.89 -11.66
C MET A 98 2.57 -9.77 -12.93
N HIS A 99 1.89 -10.85 -13.35
CA HIS A 99 0.95 -10.80 -14.46
C HIS A 99 -0.28 -9.95 -14.10
N ASN A 100 -0.89 -10.22 -12.96
CA ASN A 100 -2.05 -9.48 -12.45
C ASN A 100 -1.74 -7.99 -12.31
N PHE A 101 -0.55 -7.65 -11.81
CA PHE A 101 -0.09 -6.27 -11.66
C PHE A 101 -0.22 -5.45 -12.95
N LYS A 102 0.06 -6.03 -14.12
CA LYS A 102 -0.07 -5.32 -15.40
C LYS A 102 -1.50 -4.89 -15.66
N ILE A 103 -2.46 -5.75 -15.32
CA ILE A 103 -3.90 -5.49 -15.44
C ILE A 103 -4.32 -4.47 -14.38
N GLU A 104 -3.96 -4.68 -13.11
CA GLU A 104 -4.27 -3.81 -11.98
C GLU A 104 -3.76 -2.37 -12.20
N LYS A 105 -2.57 -2.20 -12.79
CA LYS A 105 -1.99 -0.89 -13.14
C LYS A 105 -2.83 -0.11 -14.15
N LEU A 106 -3.49 -0.80 -15.10
CA LEU A 106 -4.41 -0.19 -16.06
C LEU A 106 -5.68 0.35 -15.37
N PHE A 107 -6.16 -0.35 -14.34
CA PHE A 107 -7.30 0.09 -13.52
C PHE A 107 -6.93 1.18 -12.53
N TYR A 108 -5.70 1.24 -12.02
CA TYR A 108 -5.34 2.26 -11.03
C TYR A 108 -4.94 3.61 -11.65
N LYS A 109 -4.14 3.63 -12.72
CA LYS A 109 -3.70 4.84 -13.46
C LYS A 109 -2.96 5.93 -12.65
N LYS A 110 -2.58 5.67 -11.40
CA LYS A 110 -1.73 6.53 -10.55
C LYS A 110 -0.39 5.84 -10.24
N ASN A 111 0.46 6.44 -9.40
CA ASN A 111 1.78 5.90 -9.05
C ASN A 111 1.69 4.54 -8.36
N MET A 112 1.87 3.47 -9.13
CA MET A 112 1.81 2.09 -8.67
C MET A 112 2.95 1.26 -9.24
N GLU A 113 3.70 0.58 -8.38
CA GLU A 113 4.88 -0.18 -8.75
C GLU A 113 4.95 -1.53 -8.04
N PHE A 114 5.55 -2.50 -8.71
CA PHE A 114 5.74 -3.86 -8.23
C PHE A 114 7.17 -4.08 -7.74
N PHE A 115 7.34 -4.81 -6.65
CA PHE A 115 8.63 -5.11 -6.03
C PHE A 115 8.69 -6.58 -5.60
N ILE A 116 9.88 -7.16 -5.68
CA ILE A 116 10.16 -8.50 -5.14
C ILE A 116 10.50 -8.44 -3.64
N GLU A 117 11.28 -7.43 -3.25
CA GLU A 117 11.76 -7.24 -1.88
C GLU A 117 11.06 -6.07 -1.19
N TYR A 118 10.64 -6.28 0.05
CA TYR A 118 9.85 -5.33 0.84
C TYR A 118 10.62 -4.02 1.11
N GLU A 119 11.91 -4.12 1.39
CA GLU A 119 12.79 -3.00 1.69
C GLU A 119 12.86 -2.02 0.52
N ASN A 120 12.87 -2.54 -0.71
CA ASN A 120 12.87 -1.73 -1.93
C ASN A 120 11.56 -0.97 -2.11
N ALA A 121 10.43 -1.61 -1.81
CA ALA A 121 9.12 -0.97 -1.82
C ALA A 121 9.05 0.17 -0.79
N VAL A 122 9.49 -0.08 0.45
CA VAL A 122 9.53 0.95 1.50
C VAL A 122 10.42 2.13 1.09
N ALA A 123 11.61 1.86 0.55
CA ALA A 123 12.51 2.91 0.07
C ALA A 123 11.88 3.75 -1.05
N TRP A 124 11.19 3.10 -1.99
CA TRP A 124 10.49 3.79 -3.08
C TRP A 124 9.32 4.63 -2.58
N VAL A 125 8.49 4.10 -1.67
CA VAL A 125 7.38 4.83 -1.04
C VAL A 125 7.90 6.10 -0.36
N LYS A 126 8.91 5.98 0.50
CA LYS A 126 9.50 7.12 1.20
C LYS A 126 10.08 8.16 0.23
N LYS A 127 10.72 7.71 -0.85
CA LYS A 127 11.23 8.61 -1.90
C LYS A 127 10.10 9.39 -2.59
N ARG A 128 8.97 8.73 -2.89
CA ARG A 128 7.79 9.37 -3.50
C ARG A 128 7.17 10.43 -2.59
N LEU A 129 7.12 10.17 -1.29
CA LEU A 129 6.57 11.11 -0.30
C LEU A 129 7.46 12.33 -0.08
N LYS A 130 8.80 12.17 -0.10
CA LYS A 130 9.74 13.29 0.02
C LYS A 130 9.68 14.27 -1.15
N LYS A 131 9.51 13.78 -2.38
CA LYS A 131 9.51 14.60 -3.61
C LYS A 131 8.41 15.69 -3.66
N LYS A 132 7.37 15.59 -2.83
CA LYS A 132 6.29 16.59 -2.76
C LYS A 132 6.50 17.65 -1.69
N LYS A 133 7.25 17.38 -0.62
CA LYS A 133 7.52 18.37 0.45
C LYS A 133 8.36 19.56 -0.03
N SER A 134 9.08 19.42 -1.14
CA SER A 134 9.94 20.44 -1.73
C SER A 134 9.25 21.38 -2.74
N LYS A 135 7.91 21.35 -2.87
CA LYS A 135 7.14 22.31 -3.71
C LYS A 135 6.38 23.39 -2.91
N LYS A 136 6.83 23.71 -1.70
CA LYS A 136 6.51 24.98 -1.04
C LYS A 136 7.73 25.89 -1.15
N GLN A 137 7.84 26.60 -2.27
CA GLN A 137 8.57 27.86 -2.41
C GLN A 137 7.66 28.80 -3.19
#